data_AF-M0F442-F1
#
_entry.id   AF-M0F442-F1
#
_cell.length_a   1.000
_cell.length_b   1.000
_cell.length_c   1.000
_cell.angle_alpha   90.00
_cell.angle_beta   90.00
_cell.angle_gamma   90.00
#
_symmetry.space_group_name_H-M   'P 1'
#
loop_
_entity.id
_entity.type
_entity.pdbx_description
1 polymer ?
#
loop_
_entity_poly.entity_id
_entity_poly.type
_entity_poly.pdbx_seq_one_letter_code
_entity_poly.pdbx_strand_id
1 'polypeptide(L)'
;MAVDDDPVDGETAGGEEAAVDGEAAGGEGTDPAAAALAGLSIPDDAGDDEAAAIAAAVAAHLRDGELAAAAAAGDGDDGREEDRWGLAGRIDRLHRRRVRVPADAPKDPWTAAGRSDRF
;
A
#
# COMPACT_ATOMS: atom_id res chain seq x y z
N MET A 1 12.05 -60.62 37.38
CA MET A 1 12.82 -59.70 36.52
C MET A 1 11.86 -58.58 36.18
N ALA A 2 12.12 -57.38 36.70
CA ALA A 2 11.22 -56.23 36.64
C ALA A 2 11.13 -55.68 35.21
N VAL A 3 9.94 -55.20 34.83
CA VAL A 3 9.73 -54.33 33.68
C VAL A 3 8.81 -53.19 34.11
N ASP A 4 9.25 -51.98 33.80
CA ASP A 4 8.64 -50.68 34.02
C ASP A 4 7.24 -50.51 33.38
N ASP A 5 6.38 -49.73 34.01
CA ASP A 5 5.29 -48.95 33.38
C ASP A 5 4.98 -47.70 34.25
N ASP A 6 4.90 -46.55 33.58
CA ASP A 6 4.76 -45.11 33.94
C ASP A 6 3.53 -44.77 34.86
N PRO A 7 3.16 -43.51 35.26
CA PRO A 7 3.66 -42.18 34.88
C PRO A 7 3.67 -41.04 35.96
N VAL A 8 4.23 -39.90 35.52
CA VAL A 8 4.05 -38.45 35.86
C VAL A 8 3.37 -37.96 37.15
N ASP A 9 4.02 -36.98 37.78
CA ASP A 9 3.51 -35.65 38.21
C ASP A 9 4.69 -34.96 38.94
N GLY A 10 5.26 -33.83 38.52
CA GLY A 10 4.62 -32.61 38.07
C GLY A 10 4.92 -31.52 39.09
N GLU A 11 6.17 -31.05 39.20
CA GLU A 11 6.46 -29.82 39.96
C GLU A 11 7.79 -29.18 39.53
N THR A 12 7.70 -28.16 38.68
CA THR A 12 8.71 -27.10 38.63
C THR A 12 8.00 -25.77 38.84
N ALA A 13 7.92 -25.39 40.11
CA ALA A 13 7.72 -24.00 40.52
C ALA A 13 9.00 -23.19 40.20
N GLY A 14 8.81 -21.99 39.67
CA GLY A 14 9.91 -21.06 39.44
C GLY A 14 9.56 -20.03 38.39
N GLY A 15 8.58 -19.19 38.68
CA GLY A 15 8.32 -17.99 37.89
C GLY A 15 9.41 -16.96 38.12
N GLU A 16 9.95 -16.44 37.03
CA GLU A 16 10.66 -15.17 37.02
C GLU A 16 10.54 -14.58 35.61
N GLU A 17 9.35 -14.07 35.29
CA GLU A 17 9.11 -13.21 34.14
C GLU A 17 9.67 -11.82 34.50
N ALA A 18 10.98 -11.67 34.29
CA ALA A 18 11.65 -10.38 34.40
C ALA A 18 11.15 -9.46 33.28
N ALA A 19 10.49 -8.39 33.72
CA ALA A 19 10.02 -7.23 32.97
C ALA A 19 10.83 -6.95 31.69
N VAL A 20 10.13 -6.94 30.55
CA VAL A 20 10.56 -6.19 29.38
C VAL A 20 9.85 -4.84 29.41
N ASP A 21 10.55 -3.85 29.95
CA ASP A 21 10.19 -2.44 29.82
C ASP A 21 9.97 -2.11 28.34
N GLY A 22 8.79 -1.54 28.08
CA GLY A 22 8.45 -0.99 26.79
C GLY A 22 9.25 0.27 26.50
N GLU A 23 9.72 0.38 25.26
CA GLU A 23 9.43 1.56 24.44
C GLU A 23 9.68 1.19 22.98
N ALA A 24 8.75 0.44 22.40
CA ALA A 24 8.62 0.44 20.95
C ALA A 24 7.83 1.70 20.61
N ALA A 25 8.54 2.78 20.27
CA ALA A 25 7.97 3.89 19.50
C ALA A 25 7.59 3.36 18.11
N GLY A 26 6.55 2.53 18.07
CA GLY A 26 5.86 2.15 16.85
C GLY A 26 5.16 3.41 16.39
N GLY A 27 5.72 4.06 15.37
CA GLY A 27 4.93 4.98 14.57
C GLY A 27 3.70 4.18 14.12
N GLU A 28 2.54 4.54 14.65
CA GLU A 28 1.27 3.89 14.36
C GLU A 28 0.88 4.25 12.92
N GLY A 29 1.60 3.69 11.97
CA GLY A 29 1.21 3.65 10.58
C GLY A 29 0.09 2.64 10.52
N THR A 30 -1.15 3.12 10.66
CA THR A 30 -2.31 2.30 10.30
C THR A 30 -2.06 1.76 8.91
N ASP A 31 -1.98 0.43 8.78
CA ASP A 31 -1.84 -0.22 7.50
C ASP A 31 -2.96 0.34 6.59
N PRO A 32 -2.61 1.01 5.47
CA PRO A 32 -3.59 1.66 4.63
C PRO A 32 -4.61 0.67 4.06
N ALA A 33 -4.24 -0.61 3.89
CA ALA A 33 -5.17 -1.66 3.51
C ALA A 33 -6.13 -1.99 4.66
N ALA A 34 -5.64 -2.07 5.90
CA ALA A 34 -6.50 -2.27 7.06
C ALA A 34 -7.48 -1.11 7.28
N ALA A 35 -7.03 0.14 7.07
CA ALA A 35 -7.89 1.33 7.12
C ALA A 35 -8.98 1.32 6.04
N ALA A 36 -8.65 0.88 4.82
CA ALA A 36 -9.61 0.78 3.72
C ALA A 36 -10.69 -0.27 3.99
N LEU A 37 -10.34 -1.38 4.64
CA LEU A 37 -11.29 -2.45 5.00
C LEU A 37 -12.16 -2.09 6.20
N ALA A 38 -11.70 -1.25 7.13
CA ALA A 38 -12.45 -0.90 8.35
C ALA A 38 -13.79 -0.18 8.10
N GLY A 39 -13.97 0.42 6.91
CA GLY A 39 -15.23 1.06 6.50
C GLY A 39 -16.13 0.21 5.62
N LEU A 40 -15.73 -1.03 5.30
CA LEU A 40 -16.44 -1.88 4.35
C LEU A 40 -17.33 -2.89 5.08
N SER A 41 -18.58 -3.01 4.65
CA SER A 41 -19.54 -3.99 5.15
C SER A 41 -20.18 -4.76 4.00
N ILE A 42 -20.54 -6.03 4.25
CA ILE A 42 -21.37 -6.81 3.34
C ILE A 42 -22.84 -6.39 3.54
N PRO A 43 -23.62 -6.18 2.47
CA PRO A 43 -25.06 -5.92 2.59
C PRO A 43 -25.79 -7.04 3.32
N ASP A 44 -26.79 -6.68 4.14
CA ASP A 44 -27.55 -7.64 4.95
C ASP A 44 -28.37 -8.63 4.11
N ASP A 45 -28.67 -8.29 2.86
CA ASP A 45 -29.42 -9.12 1.92
C ASP A 45 -28.54 -9.99 1.00
N ALA A 46 -27.21 -9.86 1.09
CA ALA A 46 -26.29 -10.67 0.30
C ALA A 46 -26.28 -12.11 0.82
N GLY A 47 -26.63 -13.06 -0.05
CA GLY A 47 -26.44 -14.48 0.23
C GLY A 47 -24.96 -14.89 0.21
N ASP A 48 -24.65 -16.11 0.66
CA ASP A 48 -23.27 -16.60 0.79
C ASP A 48 -22.46 -16.51 -0.52
N ASP A 49 -23.08 -16.87 -1.65
CA ASP A 49 -22.44 -16.78 -2.97
C ASP A 49 -22.12 -15.33 -3.38
N GLU A 50 -23.04 -14.41 -3.07
CA GLU A 50 -22.87 -12.98 -3.36
C GLU A 50 -21.84 -12.35 -2.44
N ALA A 51 -21.88 -12.67 -1.15
CA ALA A 51 -20.86 -12.26 -0.18
C ALA A 51 -19.47 -12.75 -0.58
N ALA A 52 -19.36 -14.00 -1.05
CA ALA A 52 -18.11 -14.55 -1.57
C ALA A 52 -17.65 -13.82 -2.85
N ALA A 53 -18.56 -13.48 -3.77
CA ALA A 53 -18.23 -12.74 -4.97
C ALA A 53 -17.73 -11.32 -4.66
N ILE A 54 -18.36 -10.63 -3.70
CA ILE A 54 -17.92 -9.31 -3.23
C ILE A 54 -16.52 -9.40 -2.61
N ALA A 55 -16.30 -10.36 -1.70
CA ALA A 55 -14.99 -10.56 -1.07
C ALA A 55 -13.90 -10.85 -2.11
N ALA A 56 -14.19 -11.69 -3.11
CA ALA A 56 -13.27 -12.01 -4.19
C ALA A 56 -12.93 -10.77 -5.05
N ALA A 57 -13.93 -9.94 -5.38
CA ALA A 57 -13.73 -8.73 -6.17
C ALA A 57 -12.84 -7.70 -5.44
N VAL A 58 -13.06 -7.51 -4.13
CA VAL A 58 -12.24 -6.62 -3.30
C VAL A 58 -10.81 -7.14 -3.18
N ALA A 59 -10.63 -8.44 -2.93
CA ALA A 59 -9.31 -9.06 -2.86
C ALA A 59 -8.54 -8.95 -4.19
N ALA A 60 -9.21 -9.14 -5.33
CA ALA A 60 -8.62 -8.94 -6.65
C ALA A 60 -8.17 -7.49 -6.86
N HIS A 61 -9.01 -6.52 -6.47
CA HIS A 61 -8.67 -5.10 -6.59
C HIS A 61 -7.43 -4.72 -5.76
N LEU A 62 -7.34 -5.19 -4.51
CA LEU A 62 -6.19 -4.94 -3.65
C LEU A 62 -4.91 -5.52 -4.27
N ARG A 63 -4.98 -6.76 -4.77
CA ARG A 63 -3.85 -7.41 -5.44
C ARG A 63 -3.42 -6.66 -6.71
N ASP A 64 -4.37 -6.20 -7.52
CA ASP A 64 -4.08 -5.40 -8.70
C ASP A 64 -3.43 -4.07 -8.32
N GLY A 65 -3.87 -3.45 -7.23
CA GLY A 65 -3.26 -2.26 -6.65
C GLY A 65 -1.81 -2.49 -6.19
N GLU A 66 -1.54 -3.60 -5.50
CA GLU A 66 -0.19 -4.00 -5.10
C GLU A 66 0.73 -4.23 -6.30
N LEU A 67 0.23 -4.91 -7.36
CA LEU A 67 0.98 -5.13 -8.59
C LEU A 67 1.26 -3.81 -9.33
N ALA A 68 0.30 -2.90 -9.38
CA ALA A 68 0.48 -1.58 -9.97
C ALA A 68 1.49 -0.73 -9.17
N ALA A 69 1.40 -0.76 -7.84
CA ALA A 69 2.36 -0.08 -6.96
C ALA A 69 3.77 -0.66 -7.09
N ALA A 70 3.91 -1.99 -7.17
CA ALA A 70 5.19 -2.64 -7.40
C ALA A 70 5.78 -2.28 -8.79
N ALA A 71 4.94 -2.19 -9.83
CA ALA A 71 5.36 -1.73 -11.14
C ALA A 71 5.82 -0.26 -11.12
N ALA A 72 5.10 0.62 -10.42
CA ALA A 72 5.46 2.02 -10.25
C ALA A 72 6.73 2.22 -9.39
N ALA A 73 6.98 1.35 -8.40
CA ALA A 73 8.22 1.38 -7.61
C ALA A 73 9.45 0.98 -8.44
N GLY A 74 9.28 0.07 -9.41
CA GLY A 74 10.32 -0.29 -10.38
C GLY A 74 10.54 0.78 -11.46
N ASP A 75 9.46 1.45 -11.87
CA ASP A 75 9.48 2.65 -12.71
C ASP A 75 9.65 3.89 -11.82
N GLY A 76 10.64 3.86 -10.91
CA GLY A 76 10.65 4.71 -9.72
C GLY A 76 10.11 6.10 -10.01
N ASP A 77 8.96 6.45 -9.45
CA ASP A 77 8.42 7.80 -9.47
C ASP A 77 8.79 8.40 -8.12
N ASP A 78 10.02 8.90 -8.00
CA ASP A 78 10.22 9.90 -6.95
C ASP A 78 9.44 11.13 -7.43
N GLY A 79 8.93 11.99 -6.55
CA GLY A 79 8.33 13.27 -6.96
C GLY A 79 9.34 14.19 -7.64
N ARG A 80 9.80 13.82 -8.85
CA ARG A 80 11.00 14.30 -9.51
C ARG A 80 10.67 15.51 -10.35
N GLU A 81 11.65 16.39 -10.40
CA GLU A 81 11.81 17.35 -11.48
C GLU A 81 11.45 16.68 -12.81
N GLU A 82 10.34 17.09 -13.41
CA GLU A 82 9.96 16.63 -14.73
C GLU A 82 10.83 17.33 -15.75
N ASP A 83 11.42 16.57 -16.65
CA ASP A 83 12.14 17.16 -17.75
C ASP A 83 11.16 17.77 -18.78
N ARG A 84 11.70 18.64 -19.65
CA ARG A 84 10.93 19.31 -20.71
C ARG A 84 10.20 18.34 -21.67
N TRP A 85 10.61 17.07 -21.73
CA TRP A 85 9.99 16.05 -22.57
C TRP A 85 8.82 15.39 -21.85
N GLY A 86 8.92 15.19 -20.54
CA GLY A 86 7.81 14.76 -19.68
C GLY A 86 6.63 15.74 -19.73
N LEU A 87 6.89 17.05 -19.61
CA LEU A 87 5.87 18.08 -19.74
C LEU A 87 5.23 18.08 -21.14
N ALA A 88 6.04 18.01 -22.21
CA ALA A 88 5.53 17.96 -23.58
C ALA A 88 4.62 16.74 -23.84
N GLY A 89 5.00 15.57 -23.31
CA GLY A 89 4.20 14.35 -23.40
C GLY A 89 2.90 14.42 -22.60
N ARG A 90 2.88 15.16 -21.49
CA ARG A 90 1.65 15.40 -20.72
C ARG A 90 0.70 16.33 -21.46
N ILE A 91 1.19 17.44 -22.04
CA ILE A 91 0.36 18.38 -22.81
C ILE A 91 -0.28 17.68 -24.03
N ASP A 92 0.47 16.83 -24.72
CA ASP A 92 -0.09 16.04 -25.84
C ASP A 92 -1.21 15.10 -25.38
N ARG A 93 -1.06 14.45 -24.22
CA ARG A 93 -2.09 13.56 -23.68
C ARG A 93 -3.33 14.31 -23.18
N LEU A 94 -3.14 15.40 -22.43
CA LEU A 94 -4.24 16.11 -21.77
C LEU A 94 -4.96 17.09 -22.70
N HIS A 95 -4.20 17.81 -23.51
CA HIS A 95 -4.72 18.86 -24.39
C HIS A 95 -4.79 18.43 -25.86
N ARG A 96 -4.36 17.21 -26.20
CA ARG A 96 -4.33 16.68 -27.58
C ARG A 96 -3.55 17.60 -28.53
N ARG A 97 -2.52 18.26 -28.01
CA ARG A 97 -1.67 19.19 -28.75
C ARG A 97 -0.20 18.92 -28.46
N ARG A 98 0.59 18.80 -29.53
CA ARG A 98 2.05 18.72 -29.43
C ARG A 98 2.65 20.11 -29.41
N VAL A 99 3.46 20.37 -28.39
CA VAL A 99 4.08 21.69 -28.15
C VAL A 99 5.57 21.53 -27.88
N ARG A 100 6.35 22.56 -28.23
CA ARG A 100 7.78 22.59 -27.93
C ARG A 100 8.02 23.33 -26.63
N VAL A 101 8.34 22.58 -25.57
CA VAL A 101 8.70 23.15 -24.27
C VAL A 101 10.11 23.76 -24.33
N PRO A 102 10.30 25.05 -23.98
CA PRO A 102 11.60 25.72 -23.90
C PRO A 102 12.55 25.07 -22.90
N ALA A 103 13.86 25.30 -23.06
CA ALA A 103 14.89 24.75 -22.16
C ALA A 103 14.80 25.30 -20.73
N ASP A 104 14.29 26.52 -20.55
CA ASP A 104 14.15 27.20 -19.26
C ASP A 104 12.79 26.94 -18.59
N ALA A 105 12.03 25.95 -19.07
CA ALA A 105 10.77 25.58 -18.44
C ALA A 105 11.01 25.09 -16.99
N PRO A 106 10.11 25.44 -16.04
CA PRO A 106 10.20 24.94 -14.68
C PRO A 106 10.25 23.42 -14.68
N LYS A 107 11.25 22.85 -13.99
CA LYS A 107 11.36 21.41 -13.81
C LYS A 107 10.47 20.90 -12.68
N ASP A 108 10.06 21.78 -11.77
CA ASP A 108 9.10 21.43 -10.74
C ASP A 108 7.72 21.17 -11.37
N PRO A 109 7.13 19.98 -11.15
CA PRO A 109 5.91 19.55 -11.81
C PRO A 109 4.68 20.40 -11.45
N TRP A 110 4.62 20.94 -10.23
CA TRP A 110 3.49 21.76 -9.80
C TRP A 110 3.51 23.14 -10.46
N THR A 111 4.69 23.76 -10.53
CA THR A 111 4.90 25.02 -11.24
C THR A 111 4.67 24.87 -12.74
N ALA A 112 5.09 23.76 -13.33
CA ALA A 112 4.87 23.45 -14.73
C ALA A 112 3.38 23.28 -15.05
N ALA A 113 2.64 22.53 -14.22
CA ALA A 113 1.20 22.31 -14.38
C ALA A 113 0.42 23.63 -14.42
N GLY A 114 0.68 24.54 -13.48
CA GLY A 114 0.05 25.86 -13.42
C GLY A 114 0.35 26.81 -14.59
N ARG A 115 1.32 26.47 -15.46
CA ARG A 115 1.72 27.29 -16.62
C ARG A 115 1.55 26.58 -17.97
N SER A 116 0.80 25.47 -17.99
CA SER A 116 0.59 24.67 -19.21
C SER A 116 -0.06 25.46 -20.34
N ASP A 117 -0.78 26.55 -20.06
CA ASP A 117 -1.38 27.46 -21.04
C ASP A 117 -0.34 28.22 -21.90
N ARG A 118 0.90 28.33 -21.43
CA ARG A 118 1.99 29.06 -22.10
C ARG A 118 2.73 28.23 -23.15
N PHE A 119 2.47 26.92 -23.22
CA PHE A 119 3.16 25.97 -24.11
C PHE A 119 2.21 25.40 -25.14
#